data_AF-A0A970VN36-F1
#
_entry.id   AF-A0A970VN36-F1
#
_cell.length_a   1.000
_cell.length_b   1.000
_cell.length_c   1.000
_cell.angle_alpha   90.00
_cell.angle_beta   90.00
_cell.angle_gamma   90.00
#
_symmetry.space_group_name_H-M   'P 1'
#
loop_
_entity.id
_entity.type
_entity.pdbx_description
1 polymer ?
#
loop_
_entity_poly.entity_id
_entity_poly.type
_entity_poly.pdbx_seq_one_letter_code
_entity_poly.pdbx_strand_id
1 'polypeptide(L)'
;MLKHKNYTFVWVLYALVMVSAILMPHTAMAAPEMALDSVLSPISRLDTSDTTKHYDVDFDYIREVNPDTVGWLFQGESEMNLPIMQTVDNVYYSKRTFARSIDRTGALYIDFENASDFSDQVNYLYGGNHAEGGPFIQIADFFEADYYQQHSCFRLITPQTDYQLDVFAGYKTKLTDQDSWLIEPWRTEAQFSERIAQIMQTNTIEVLPETMPSSDDRIFVFITQRNSKTATRYILYARMRPIVFDDKPSIDLNKVSFDEQPTGNGYVTLPTLGKEFMVYAQNDPMWEDLYYESKQAEIKRRFGQGGCGPTAVAIAVANLVDHDSLAKIFDYAAEDIGYTFCECAVNSVLCNHRHAQYQVRTADEVLRYLPLIMADFSCGNNSWGIKSRNVGRQGTNMKFLKNVCEVYDLMLREVVSIQEAIEALKQENTMVIGCTIRGGPFTTTSHYVTMAGVDDEYLYIIDPLYRDSYKAIDTLEILEIVAPGVVRVPLENAGKCHIYSFIILTNPNG
;
A
#
# COMPACT_ATOMS: atom_id res chain seq x y z
N MET A 1 -33.28 43.65 -50.12
CA MET A 1 -32.09 43.06 -49.48
C MET A 1 -31.88 43.78 -48.15
N LEU A 2 -32.29 43.12 -47.07
CA LEU A 2 -32.34 43.67 -45.72
C LEU A 2 -31.66 42.66 -44.77
N LYS A 3 -30.93 43.24 -43.80
CA LYS A 3 -30.56 42.71 -42.48
C LYS A 3 -29.25 41.92 -42.35
N HIS A 4 -28.16 42.68 -42.25
CA HIS A 4 -27.21 42.53 -41.14
C HIS A 4 -27.87 42.96 -39.83
N LYS A 5 -28.11 42.04 -38.90
CA LYS A 5 -28.30 42.27 -37.46
C LYS A 5 -28.26 40.88 -36.81
N ASN A 6 -27.23 40.58 -36.00
CA ASN A 6 -27.22 39.60 -34.89
C ASN A 6 -25.82 39.16 -34.39
N TYR A 7 -24.71 39.85 -34.71
CA TYR A 7 -23.39 39.49 -34.17
C TYR A 7 -22.85 40.42 -33.07
N THR A 8 -23.52 41.55 -32.80
CA THR A 8 -23.11 42.51 -31.76
C THR A 8 -23.71 42.25 -30.37
N PHE A 9 -24.74 41.41 -30.25
CA PHE A 9 -25.43 41.20 -28.96
C PHE A 9 -24.76 40.12 -28.07
N VAL A 10 -24.02 39.18 -28.67
CA VAL A 10 -23.37 38.09 -27.93
C VAL A 10 -22.08 38.54 -27.22
N TRP A 11 -21.37 39.52 -27.79
CA TRP A 11 -20.14 40.05 -27.18
C TRP A 11 -20.38 41.05 -26.03
N VAL A 12 -21.52 41.75 -26.03
CA VAL A 12 -21.85 42.71 -24.96
C VAL A 12 -22.30 41.99 -23.67
N LEU A 13 -22.95 40.82 -23.79
CA LEU A 13 -23.34 40.02 -22.62
C LEU A 13 -22.13 39.37 -21.92
N TYR A 14 -21.12 38.94 -22.71
CA TYR A 14 -19.88 38.35 -22.18
C TYR A 14 -19.00 39.39 -21.47
N ALA A 15 -18.97 40.63 -21.95
CA ALA A 15 -18.26 41.73 -21.30
C ALA A 15 -18.96 42.21 -20.00
N LEU A 16 -20.30 42.18 -19.93
CA LEU A 16 -21.04 42.60 -18.73
C LEU A 16 -20.92 41.59 -17.56
N VAL A 17 -20.83 40.29 -17.83
CA VAL A 17 -20.58 39.27 -16.80
C VAL A 17 -19.14 39.33 -16.27
N MET A 18 -18.18 39.68 -17.14
CA MET A 18 -16.77 39.86 -16.74
C MET A 18 -16.52 41.17 -15.97
N VAL A 19 -17.31 42.22 -16.21
CA VAL A 19 -17.18 43.49 -15.47
C VAL A 19 -17.91 43.44 -14.12
N SER A 20 -18.99 42.65 -13.96
CA SER A 20 -19.62 42.45 -12.64
C SER A 20 -18.75 41.66 -11.65
N ALA A 21 -17.75 40.90 -12.13
CA ALA A 21 -16.77 40.22 -11.28
C ALA A 21 -15.64 41.15 -10.79
N ILE A 22 -15.53 42.39 -11.32
CA ILE A 22 -14.43 43.32 -11.03
C ILE A 22 -14.84 44.43 -10.04
N LEU A 23 -16.11 44.48 -9.60
CA LEU A 23 -16.64 45.56 -8.75
C LEU A 23 -17.38 45.08 -7.51
N MET A 24 -17.14 43.85 -7.05
CA MET A 24 -17.46 43.53 -5.66
C MET A 24 -16.37 44.14 -4.77
N PRO A 25 -16.71 45.00 -3.79
CA PRO A 25 -15.72 45.48 -2.85
C PRO A 25 -15.06 44.26 -2.21
N HIS A 26 -13.74 44.18 -2.29
CA HIS A 26 -12.93 43.36 -1.41
C HIS A 26 -13.16 43.84 0.02
N THR A 27 -14.31 43.51 0.61
CA THR A 27 -14.31 43.20 2.02
C THR A 27 -13.42 41.98 2.11
N ALA A 28 -12.23 42.18 2.67
CA ALA A 28 -11.39 41.10 3.15
C ALA A 28 -12.27 40.23 4.05
N MET A 29 -12.93 39.22 3.47
CA MET A 29 -13.29 38.04 4.21
C MET A 29 -11.94 37.49 4.60
N ALA A 30 -11.53 37.78 5.84
CA ALA A 30 -10.51 37.02 6.50
C ALA A 30 -10.88 35.56 6.25
N ALA A 31 -10.07 34.87 5.42
CA ALA A 31 -10.13 33.44 5.35
C ALA A 31 -10.03 32.97 6.80
N PRO A 32 -10.94 32.10 7.27
CA PRO A 32 -10.90 31.67 8.64
C PRO A 32 -9.49 31.17 8.92
N GLU A 33 -8.91 31.59 10.04
CA GLU A 33 -7.82 30.90 10.73
C GLU A 33 -8.31 29.47 11.03
N MET A 34 -8.51 28.64 10.01
CA MET A 34 -8.64 27.22 10.16
C MET A 34 -7.22 26.74 10.42
N ALA A 35 -6.86 26.92 11.68
CA ALA A 35 -5.52 26.83 12.19
C ALA A 35 -4.94 25.46 11.83
N LEU A 36 -3.65 25.45 11.53
CA LEU A 36 -2.83 24.25 11.52
C LEU A 36 -3.22 23.31 12.69
N ASP A 37 -3.57 23.87 13.86
CA ASP A 37 -4.13 23.18 15.04
C ASP A 37 -5.29 22.22 14.78
N SER A 38 -6.22 22.50 13.86
CA SER A 38 -7.32 21.56 13.56
C SER A 38 -6.84 20.34 12.78
N VAL A 39 -5.79 20.51 11.97
CA VAL A 39 -5.08 19.42 11.26
C VAL A 39 -4.10 18.71 12.20
N LEU A 40 -3.49 19.43 13.14
CA LEU A 40 -2.50 18.94 14.12
C LEU A 40 -3.11 18.21 15.32
N SER A 41 -4.40 18.37 15.60
CA SER A 41 -5.05 17.79 16.79
C SER A 41 -4.95 16.26 16.93
N PRO A 42 -4.78 15.45 15.85
CA PRO A 42 -4.45 14.03 15.98
C PRO A 42 -2.95 13.76 16.24
N ILE A 43 -2.05 14.67 15.83
CA ILE A 43 -0.59 14.43 15.74
C ILE A 43 0.17 14.99 16.96
N SER A 44 -0.38 15.99 17.64
CA SER A 44 0.29 16.78 18.71
C SER A 44 0.54 16.07 20.05
N ARG A 45 0.29 14.77 20.18
CA ARG A 45 0.45 14.00 21.44
C ARG A 45 1.32 12.76 21.29
N LEU A 46 2.43 12.85 20.57
CA LEU A 46 3.19 11.67 20.20
C LEU A 46 4.63 11.71 20.72
N ASP A 47 4.96 10.70 21.52
CA ASP A 47 6.29 10.43 22.08
C ASP A 47 7.24 9.89 21.00
N THR A 48 8.47 10.39 21.03
CA THR A 48 9.43 10.38 19.92
C THR A 48 10.77 9.74 20.24
N SER A 49 10.92 9.19 21.44
CA SER A 49 12.00 8.26 21.76
C SER A 49 11.80 6.88 21.11
N ASP A 50 10.64 6.67 20.49
CA ASP A 50 10.20 5.38 19.98
C ASP A 50 10.24 5.33 18.43
N THR A 51 11.30 4.73 17.90
CA THR A 51 11.48 4.48 16.46
C THR A 51 10.48 3.46 15.89
N THR A 52 9.59 2.88 16.70
CA THR A 52 8.63 1.82 16.30
C THR A 52 7.21 2.31 16.00
N LYS A 53 6.89 3.59 16.23
CA LYS A 53 5.54 4.13 16.00
C LYS A 53 5.33 4.59 14.57
N HIS A 54 4.27 4.11 13.92
CA HIS A 54 3.80 4.62 12.63
C HIS A 54 3.08 5.96 12.82
N TYR A 55 3.31 6.94 11.95
CA TYR A 55 2.59 8.21 11.97
C TYR A 55 1.67 8.28 10.75
N ASP A 56 0.36 8.35 10.99
CA ASP A 56 -0.64 8.39 9.92
C ASP A 56 -0.98 9.85 9.59
N VAL A 57 -0.62 10.29 8.37
CA VAL A 57 -0.92 11.61 7.84
C VAL A 57 -1.92 11.44 6.70
N ASP A 58 -3.14 11.96 6.86
CA ASP A 58 -4.18 11.95 5.82
C ASP A 58 -3.83 12.97 4.72
N PHE A 59 -2.97 12.54 3.78
CA PHE A 59 -2.55 13.36 2.66
C PHE A 59 -3.69 13.73 1.72
N ASP A 60 -4.76 12.93 1.65
CA ASP A 60 -5.92 13.25 0.82
C ASP A 60 -6.67 14.44 1.40
N TYR A 61 -6.98 14.40 2.70
CA TYR A 61 -7.58 15.54 3.40
C TYR A 61 -6.69 16.79 3.35
N ILE A 62 -5.39 16.64 3.62
CA ILE A 62 -4.48 17.79 3.63
C ILE A 62 -4.33 18.38 2.22
N ARG A 63 -4.40 17.58 1.16
CA ARG A 63 -4.40 18.06 -0.22
C ARG A 63 -5.71 18.72 -0.65
N GLU A 64 -6.85 18.35 -0.06
CA GLU A 64 -8.09 19.11 -0.22
C GLU A 64 -7.93 20.55 0.29
N VAL A 65 -7.16 20.72 1.38
CA VAL A 65 -6.85 22.06 1.94
C VAL A 65 -5.77 22.77 1.13
N ASN A 66 -4.66 22.09 0.83
CA ASN A 66 -3.61 22.60 -0.04
C ASN A 66 -3.03 21.50 -0.97
N PRO A 67 -3.37 21.50 -2.27
CA PRO A 67 -2.95 20.46 -3.21
C PRO A 67 -1.45 20.45 -3.51
N ASP A 68 -0.70 21.46 -3.05
CA ASP A 68 0.74 21.54 -3.20
C ASP A 68 1.50 20.69 -2.15
N THR A 69 0.78 19.94 -1.29
CA THR A 69 1.38 19.10 -0.25
C THR A 69 1.99 17.83 -0.81
N VAL A 70 3.30 17.66 -0.59
CA VAL A 70 4.10 16.53 -1.10
C VAL A 70 4.62 15.60 0.01
N GLY A 71 4.76 16.09 1.24
CA GLY A 71 5.24 15.30 2.37
C GLY A 71 4.95 15.97 3.70
N TRP A 72 5.43 15.37 4.78
CA TRP A 72 5.29 15.91 6.13
C TRP A 72 6.59 15.72 6.90
N LEU A 73 7.09 16.79 7.52
CA LEU A 73 8.30 16.77 8.33
C LEU A 73 7.92 16.80 9.81
N PHE A 74 8.48 15.85 10.54
CA PHE A 74 8.22 15.67 11.96
C PHE A 74 9.52 15.53 12.75
N GLN A 75 9.59 16.13 13.93
CA GLN A 75 10.66 15.93 14.89
C GLN A 75 10.11 16.01 16.30
N GLY A 76 10.16 14.89 17.02
CA GLY A 76 10.16 15.00 18.46
C GLY A 76 8.85 15.47 19.09
N GLU A 77 8.97 15.87 20.35
CA GLU A 77 8.07 16.80 21.02
C GLU A 77 8.29 18.26 20.58
N SER A 78 9.00 18.49 19.47
CA SER A 78 9.28 19.85 18.98
C SER A 78 8.07 20.43 18.23
N GLU A 79 8.10 21.74 17.98
CA GLU A 79 7.09 22.39 17.12
C GLU A 79 7.27 22.03 15.62
N MET A 80 8.32 21.28 15.25
CA MET A 80 8.52 20.81 13.88
C MET A 80 7.62 19.60 13.61
N ASN A 81 6.38 19.91 13.24
CA ASN A 81 5.35 18.98 12.84
C ASN A 81 4.55 19.63 11.71
N LEU A 82 5.14 19.68 10.51
CA LEU A 82 4.74 20.62 9.47
C LEU A 82 4.64 19.95 8.09
N PRO A 83 3.63 20.33 7.28
CA PRO A 83 3.52 19.83 5.92
C PRO A 83 4.59 20.46 5.02
N ILE A 84 5.11 19.66 4.08
CA ILE A 84 6.07 20.07 3.06
C ILE A 84 5.32 20.35 1.77
N MET A 85 5.45 21.58 1.26
CA MET A 85 4.83 22.02 0.01
C MET A 85 5.79 21.87 -1.18
N GLN A 86 5.26 21.82 -2.38
CA GLN A 86 6.02 22.04 -3.61
C GLN A 86 5.19 22.83 -4.61
N THR A 87 5.84 23.74 -5.32
CA THR A 87 5.22 24.53 -6.39
C THR A 87 6.21 24.68 -7.53
N VAL A 88 5.89 25.51 -8.52
CA VAL A 88 6.69 25.68 -9.74
C VAL A 88 7.91 26.60 -9.57
N ASP A 89 8.13 27.12 -8.36
CA ASP A 89 9.26 28.00 -8.03
C ASP A 89 9.66 27.91 -6.54
N ASN A 90 10.85 28.40 -6.20
CA ASN A 90 11.35 28.44 -4.82
C ASN A 90 11.00 29.74 -4.06
N VAL A 91 10.02 30.52 -4.55
CA VAL A 91 9.68 31.86 -4.06
C VAL A 91 8.30 31.89 -3.40
N TYR A 92 7.31 31.18 -3.92
CA TYR A 92 5.90 31.27 -3.52
C TYR A 92 5.71 30.96 -2.03
N TYR A 93 6.20 29.80 -1.58
CA TYR A 93 6.09 29.37 -0.17
C TYR A 93 7.11 30.02 0.77
N SER A 94 8.06 30.82 0.24
CA SER A 94 8.96 31.65 1.07
C SER A 94 8.26 32.82 1.77
N LYS A 95 7.02 33.12 1.38
CA LYS A 95 6.20 34.24 1.89
C LYS A 95 4.73 33.86 2.04
N ARG A 96 4.41 32.56 2.04
CA ARG A 96 3.06 32.04 2.19
C ARG A 96 3.03 30.85 3.13
N THR A 97 1.99 30.79 3.94
CA THR A 97 1.74 29.66 4.83
C THR A 97 1.12 28.48 4.07
N PHE A 98 0.92 27.37 4.78
CA PHE A 98 0.12 26.24 4.31
C PHE A 98 -1.28 26.64 3.81
N ALA A 99 -1.95 27.60 4.46
CA ALA A 99 -3.26 28.12 4.02
C ALA A 99 -3.17 29.07 2.81
N ARG A 100 -1.99 29.18 2.19
CA ARG A 100 -1.67 30.11 1.09
C ARG A 100 -1.83 31.59 1.45
N SER A 101 -2.03 31.92 2.72
CA SER A 101 -2.06 33.31 3.20
C SER A 101 -0.65 33.91 3.16
N ILE A 102 -0.54 35.22 2.88
CA ILE A 102 0.75 35.91 2.86
C ILE A 102 1.23 36.06 4.30
N ASP A 103 2.39 35.49 4.59
CA ASP A 103 3.03 35.57 5.90
C ASP A 103 4.55 35.64 5.73
N ARG A 104 5.22 36.40 6.60
CA ARG A 104 6.68 36.59 6.51
C ARG A 104 7.47 35.33 6.88
N THR A 105 6.88 34.45 7.69
CA THR A 105 7.45 33.20 8.19
C THR A 105 7.51 32.12 7.11
N GLY A 106 6.56 32.11 6.18
CA GLY A 106 6.48 31.15 5.06
C GLY A 106 6.00 29.75 5.48
N ALA A 107 6.25 28.76 4.63
CA ALA A 107 6.00 27.33 4.88
C ALA A 107 7.28 26.51 4.68
N LEU A 108 7.24 25.21 4.97
CA LEU A 108 8.24 24.26 4.47
C LEU A 108 7.96 23.94 3.01
N TYR A 109 9.00 23.97 2.18
CA TYR A 109 8.85 23.60 0.78
C TYR A 109 10.11 22.98 0.20
N ILE A 110 9.95 21.94 -0.61
CA ILE A 110 11.04 21.31 -1.37
C ILE A 110 11.32 22.12 -2.64
N ASP A 111 12.54 22.02 -3.15
CA ASP A 111 12.95 22.64 -4.42
C ASP A 111 12.00 22.25 -5.56
N PHE A 112 11.65 23.21 -6.42
CA PHE A 112 10.79 22.96 -7.57
C PHE A 112 11.41 22.01 -8.60
N GLU A 113 12.75 21.89 -8.64
CA GLU A 113 13.44 20.95 -9.53
C GLU A 113 13.49 19.53 -8.97
N ASN A 114 13.27 19.35 -7.66
CA ASN A 114 13.27 18.03 -7.05
C ASN A 114 12.01 17.23 -7.40
N ALA A 115 12.13 15.92 -7.45
CA ALA A 115 10.99 15.03 -7.56
C ALA A 115 10.09 15.14 -6.31
N SER A 116 8.76 15.25 -6.52
CA SER A 116 7.78 15.41 -5.45
C SER A 116 7.70 14.22 -4.48
N ASP A 117 8.26 13.08 -4.86
CA ASP A 117 8.33 11.84 -4.08
C ASP A 117 9.68 11.66 -3.36
N PHE A 118 10.54 12.68 -3.38
CA PHE A 118 11.85 12.67 -2.72
C PHE A 118 12.81 11.59 -3.26
N SER A 119 12.62 11.16 -4.52
CA SER A 119 13.42 10.10 -5.14
C SER A 119 14.81 10.53 -5.62
N ASP A 120 15.10 11.83 -5.64
CA ASP A 120 16.39 12.35 -6.10
C ASP A 120 17.54 11.98 -5.17
N GLN A 121 18.74 11.94 -5.74
CA GLN A 121 19.99 11.71 -5.01
C GLN A 121 20.23 12.80 -3.93
N VAL A 122 19.79 14.03 -4.19
CA VAL A 122 19.88 15.16 -3.26
C VAL A 122 18.57 15.95 -3.28
N ASN A 123 17.94 16.08 -2.11
CA ASN A 123 16.68 16.80 -1.92
C ASN A 123 16.92 18.07 -1.10
N TYR A 124 16.46 19.22 -1.59
CA TYR A 124 16.68 20.51 -0.94
C TYR A 124 15.37 21.04 -0.34
N LEU A 125 15.34 21.20 0.99
CA LEU A 125 14.18 21.67 1.74
C LEU A 125 14.44 23.07 2.30
N TYR A 126 13.49 23.97 2.06
CA TYR A 126 13.56 25.37 2.46
C TYR A 126 12.52 25.70 3.53
N GLY A 127 12.89 26.63 4.42
CA GLY A 127 12.00 27.14 5.45
C GLY A 127 12.48 28.45 6.07
N GLY A 128 11.58 29.24 6.64
CA GLY A 128 11.92 30.46 7.37
C GLY A 128 12.46 30.17 8.77
N ASN A 129 13.52 30.88 9.18
CA ASN A 129 14.08 30.83 10.54
C ASN A 129 13.94 32.20 11.22
N HIS A 130 12.69 32.54 11.54
CA HIS A 130 12.32 33.82 12.13
C HIS A 130 12.25 33.70 13.65
N ALA A 131 12.82 34.68 14.36
CA ALA A 131 12.80 34.72 15.82
C ALA A 131 11.41 34.97 16.44
N GLU A 132 10.42 35.32 15.61
CA GLU A 132 9.00 35.49 15.98
C GLU A 132 8.17 34.22 15.68
N GLY A 133 8.82 33.12 15.27
CA GLY A 133 8.19 31.89 14.80
C GLY A 133 8.47 31.65 13.31
N GLY A 134 8.70 30.41 12.91
CA GLY A 134 8.93 30.03 11.52
C GLY A 134 9.20 28.53 11.40
N PRO A 135 8.97 27.93 10.22
CA PRO A 135 8.95 26.48 10.09
C PRO A 135 10.31 25.80 10.34
N PHE A 136 11.41 26.56 10.30
CA PHE A 136 12.78 26.11 10.58
C PHE A 136 13.42 26.85 11.77
N ILE A 137 12.62 27.28 12.75
CA ILE A 137 13.16 27.98 13.94
C ILE A 137 14.16 27.10 14.73
N GLN A 138 13.87 25.80 14.89
CA GLN A 138 14.70 24.86 15.64
C GLN A 138 15.98 24.41 14.92
N ILE A 139 16.15 24.74 13.62
CA ILE A 139 17.36 24.38 12.88
C ILE A 139 18.61 25.01 13.52
N ALA A 140 18.46 26.17 14.19
CA ALA A 140 19.56 26.79 14.91
C ALA A 140 20.01 25.97 16.14
N ASP A 141 19.11 25.21 16.75
CA ASP A 141 19.37 24.48 18.00
C ASP A 141 20.25 23.25 17.77
N PHE A 142 20.27 22.70 16.55
CA PHE A 142 21.20 21.63 16.12
C PHE A 142 22.69 21.97 16.30
N PHE A 143 23.03 23.25 16.46
CA PHE A 143 24.40 23.71 16.69
C PHE A 143 24.80 23.72 18.16
N GLU A 144 23.86 23.43 19.06
CA GLU A 144 24.10 23.21 20.48
C GLU A 144 24.21 21.70 20.74
N ALA A 145 25.33 21.27 21.33
CA ALA A 145 25.66 19.85 21.46
C ALA A 145 24.59 19.05 22.22
N ASP A 146 24.05 19.59 23.31
CA ASP A 146 23.02 18.92 24.12
C ASP A 146 21.72 18.70 23.34
N TYR A 147 21.34 19.67 22.49
CA TYR A 147 20.15 19.55 21.64
C TYR A 147 20.37 18.50 20.56
N TYR A 148 21.51 18.54 19.86
CA TYR A 148 21.82 17.56 18.82
C TYR A 148 21.84 16.13 19.36
N GLN A 149 22.42 15.89 20.54
CA GLN A 149 22.45 14.57 21.17
C GLN A 149 21.04 14.03 21.47
N GLN A 150 20.08 14.90 21.74
CA GLN A 150 18.69 14.52 22.02
C GLN A 150 17.82 14.47 20.74
N HIS A 151 18.24 15.16 19.68
CA HIS A 151 17.44 15.42 18.49
C HIS A 151 18.27 15.28 17.20
N SER A 152 18.96 14.16 17.02
CA SER A 152 19.90 13.96 15.91
C SER A 152 19.24 13.67 14.55
N CYS A 153 17.92 13.50 14.50
CA CYS A 153 17.20 13.14 13.28
C CYS A 153 15.83 13.82 13.15
N PHE A 154 15.33 13.86 11.91
CA PHE A 154 13.94 14.13 11.57
C PHE A 154 13.26 12.88 11.02
N ARG A 155 11.94 12.91 10.97
CA ARG A 155 11.15 11.93 10.23
C ARG A 155 10.42 12.62 9.08
N LEU A 156 10.52 12.02 7.90
CA LEU A 156 9.82 12.42 6.70
C LEU A 156 8.74 11.39 6.40
N ILE A 157 7.48 11.80 6.51
CA ILE A 157 6.33 10.99 6.13
C ILE A 157 5.97 11.37 4.69
N THR A 158 5.80 10.37 3.85
CA THR A 158 5.35 10.54 2.47
C THR A 158 4.13 9.66 2.23
N PRO A 159 3.36 9.88 1.15
CA PRO A 159 2.24 9.01 0.82
C PRO A 159 2.64 7.56 0.51
N GLN A 160 3.92 7.29 0.26
CA GLN A 160 4.43 5.99 -0.16
C GLN A 160 5.23 5.28 0.94
N THR A 161 6.13 6.01 1.62
CA THR A 161 7.10 5.43 2.56
C THR A 161 7.58 6.46 3.57
N ASP A 162 7.81 6.03 4.80
CA ASP A 162 8.40 6.86 5.85
C ASP A 162 9.93 6.77 5.84
N TYR A 163 10.59 7.89 6.06
CA TYR A 163 12.04 7.98 6.06
C TYR A 163 12.56 8.62 7.34
N GLN A 164 13.69 8.13 7.81
CA GLN A 164 14.50 8.77 8.84
C GLN A 164 15.56 9.62 8.17
N LEU A 165 15.68 10.87 8.63
CA LEU A 165 16.65 11.85 8.16
C LEU A 165 17.69 12.10 9.27
N ASP A 166 18.81 11.36 9.24
CA ASP A 166 19.87 11.49 10.25
C ASP A 166 20.81 12.64 9.92
N VAL A 167 20.88 13.66 10.78
CA VAL A 167 21.75 14.82 10.55
C VAL A 167 23.21 14.45 10.78
N PHE A 168 24.04 14.64 9.76
CA PHE A 168 25.47 14.27 9.77
C PHE A 168 26.41 15.45 9.53
N ALA A 169 25.90 16.64 9.18
CA ALA A 169 26.70 17.86 9.13
C ALA A 169 25.82 19.11 9.20
N GLY A 170 26.42 20.24 9.59
CA GLY A 170 25.78 21.54 9.46
C GLY A 170 26.70 22.73 9.70
N TYR A 171 26.40 23.85 9.05
CA TYR A 171 27.19 25.09 9.15
C TYR A 171 26.32 26.35 9.07
N LYS A 172 26.91 27.48 9.46
CA LYS A 172 26.29 28.82 9.39
C LYS A 172 26.94 29.62 8.27
N THR A 173 26.15 30.23 7.40
CA THR A 173 26.61 31.12 6.32
C THR A 173 25.80 32.42 6.26
N LYS A 174 26.17 33.35 5.38
CA LYS A 174 25.47 34.63 5.18
C LYS A 174 24.23 34.41 4.31
N LEU A 175 23.17 35.20 4.50
CA LEU A 175 22.00 35.18 3.61
C LEU A 175 22.30 35.53 2.14
N THR A 176 23.44 36.15 1.86
CA THR A 176 23.91 36.47 0.50
C THR A 176 24.56 35.29 -0.20
N ASP A 177 24.89 34.23 0.53
CA ASP A 177 25.38 32.99 -0.04
C ASP A 177 24.22 32.28 -0.75
N GLN A 178 24.44 31.89 -2.01
CA GLN A 178 23.40 31.37 -2.90
C GLN A 178 23.53 29.87 -3.14
N ASP A 179 24.76 29.33 -3.09
CA ASP A 179 25.04 28.05 -3.73
C ASP A 179 26.00 27.15 -2.93
N SER A 180 26.56 27.60 -1.79
CA SER A 180 27.60 26.83 -1.08
C SER A 180 27.14 25.47 -0.54
N TRP A 181 25.82 25.27 -0.43
CA TRP A 181 25.24 24.01 0.03
C TRP A 181 24.92 23.03 -1.10
N LEU A 182 25.03 23.45 -2.36
CA LEU A 182 24.73 22.59 -3.51
C LEU A 182 25.73 21.45 -3.57
N ILE A 183 25.21 20.24 -3.78
CA ILE A 183 26.01 19.03 -3.91
C ILE A 183 25.99 18.62 -5.39
N GLU A 184 27.18 18.51 -5.98
CA GLU A 184 27.30 17.96 -7.33
C GLU A 184 26.95 16.46 -7.32
N PRO A 185 26.14 15.97 -8.28
CA PRO A 185 25.79 14.56 -8.37
C PRO A 185 27.01 13.64 -8.42
N TRP A 186 26.88 12.45 -7.83
CA TRP A 186 27.92 11.42 -7.84
C TRP A 186 27.45 10.16 -8.55
N ARG A 187 28.38 9.47 -9.22
CA ARG A 187 28.15 8.17 -9.89
C ARG A 187 29.12 7.08 -9.45
N THR A 188 30.09 7.43 -8.62
CA THR A 188 31.15 6.55 -8.15
C THR A 188 31.42 6.79 -6.67
N GLU A 189 31.90 5.75 -5.98
CA GLU A 189 32.29 5.81 -4.56
C GLU A 189 33.31 6.93 -4.28
N ALA A 190 34.27 7.11 -5.19
CA ALA A 190 35.31 8.13 -5.05
C ALA A 190 34.71 9.55 -5.09
N GLN A 191 33.77 9.81 -6.01
CA GLN A 191 33.06 11.09 -6.08
C GLN A 191 32.22 11.32 -4.83
N PHE A 192 31.50 10.29 -4.38
CA PHE A 192 30.70 10.35 -3.16
C PHE A 192 31.58 10.72 -1.95
N SER A 193 32.67 9.97 -1.74
CA SER A 193 33.63 10.21 -0.66
C SER A 193 34.21 11.63 -0.71
N GLU A 194 34.51 12.15 -1.90
CA GLU A 194 34.97 13.53 -2.08
C GLU A 194 33.90 14.55 -1.67
N ARG A 195 32.62 14.34 -2.04
CA ARG A 195 31.51 15.22 -1.64
C ARG A 195 31.32 15.25 -0.13
N ILE A 196 31.29 14.07 0.50
CA ILE A 196 31.14 13.99 1.96
C ILE A 196 32.34 14.65 2.65
N ALA A 197 33.56 14.45 2.16
CA ALA A 197 34.73 15.13 2.72
C ALA A 197 34.65 16.67 2.59
N GLN A 198 34.12 17.19 1.47
CA GLN A 198 33.90 18.63 1.28
C GLN A 198 32.85 19.17 2.27
N ILE A 199 31.74 18.47 2.47
CA ILE A 199 30.71 18.83 3.44
C ILE A 199 31.28 18.82 4.88
N MET A 200 32.07 17.79 5.22
CA MET A 200 32.65 17.68 6.56
C MET A 200 33.71 18.75 6.86
N GLN A 201 34.34 19.36 5.84
CA GLN A 201 35.25 20.48 6.03
C GLN A 201 34.55 21.76 6.51
N THR A 202 33.27 21.93 6.19
CA THR A 202 32.47 23.09 6.63
C THR A 202 31.66 22.82 7.89
N ASN A 203 31.53 21.54 8.29
CA ASN A 203 30.74 21.13 9.44
C ASN A 203 31.21 21.79 10.76
N THR A 204 30.24 22.29 11.52
CA THR A 204 30.44 22.90 12.85
C THR A 204 29.63 22.21 13.94
N ILE A 205 28.94 21.12 13.63
CA ILE A 205 28.17 20.30 14.58
C ILE A 205 29.02 19.11 15.02
N GLU A 206 29.02 18.79 16.31
CA GLU A 206 29.59 17.56 16.83
C GLU A 206 28.63 16.40 16.56
N VAL A 207 28.80 15.76 15.40
CA VAL A 207 27.87 14.75 14.89
C VAL A 207 28.19 13.35 15.38
N LEU A 208 27.16 12.53 15.49
CA LEU A 208 27.28 11.13 15.88
C LEU A 208 27.88 10.31 14.72
N PRO A 209 28.93 9.49 14.93
CA PRO A 209 29.57 8.72 13.85
C PRO A 209 28.59 7.84 13.05
N GLU A 210 27.56 7.32 13.72
CA GLU A 210 26.55 6.48 13.12
C GLU A 210 25.65 7.21 12.12
N THR A 211 25.60 8.54 12.09
CA THR A 211 24.77 9.31 11.14
C THR A 211 25.45 9.51 9.78
N MET A 212 26.73 9.15 9.65
CA MET A 212 27.48 9.31 8.40
C MET A 212 26.83 8.55 7.23
N PRO A 213 26.71 9.17 6.04
CA PRO A 213 26.10 8.54 4.87
C PRO A 213 27.04 7.54 4.19
N SER A 214 26.42 6.61 3.46
CA SER A 214 27.02 5.72 2.46
C SER A 214 26.60 6.14 1.04
N SER A 215 27.25 5.60 0.00
CA SER A 215 27.01 5.98 -1.40
C SER A 215 25.60 5.73 -1.91
N ASP A 216 24.91 4.77 -1.27
CA ASP A 216 23.57 4.32 -1.62
C ASP A 216 22.48 5.16 -0.91
N ASP A 217 22.87 5.95 0.09
CA ASP A 217 21.97 6.87 0.78
C ASP A 217 21.64 8.08 -0.11
N ARG A 218 20.40 8.57 0.03
CA ARG A 218 20.02 9.88 -0.49
C ARG A 218 20.40 10.95 0.53
N ILE A 219 20.71 12.14 0.06
CA ILE A 219 21.06 13.27 0.93
C ILE A 219 19.91 14.28 0.95
N PHE A 220 19.63 14.80 2.13
CA PHE A 220 18.60 15.80 2.38
C PHE A 220 19.26 17.05 2.95
N VAL A 221 18.98 18.22 2.36
CA VAL A 221 19.63 19.48 2.70
C VAL A 221 18.60 20.48 3.21
N PHE A 222 18.71 20.89 4.47
CA PHE A 222 17.82 21.87 5.09
C PHE A 222 18.42 23.26 4.98
N ILE A 223 17.67 24.21 4.42
CA ILE A 223 18.17 25.55 4.07
C ILE A 223 17.25 26.61 4.65
N THR A 224 17.76 27.39 5.62
CA THR A 224 16.95 28.49 6.20
C THR A 224 16.96 29.72 5.29
N GLN A 225 15.81 30.20 4.84
CA GLN A 225 15.75 31.28 3.85
C GLN A 225 15.85 32.70 4.44
N ARG A 226 15.60 32.89 5.76
CA ARG A 226 15.68 34.20 6.44
C ARG A 226 16.00 34.04 7.93
N ASN A 227 16.76 35.00 8.47
CA ASN A 227 16.83 35.30 9.90
C ASN A 227 16.81 36.83 10.08
N SER A 228 15.75 37.37 10.69
CA SER A 228 15.52 38.81 10.78
C SER A 228 16.47 39.54 11.75
N LYS A 229 17.20 38.82 12.61
CA LYS A 229 18.07 39.42 13.63
C LYS A 229 19.56 39.39 13.26
N THR A 230 20.04 38.36 12.57
CA THR A 230 21.49 38.11 12.42
C THR A 230 22.00 38.03 10.98
N ALA A 231 21.11 38.16 9.98
CA ALA A 231 21.45 37.98 8.55
C ALA A 231 22.21 36.67 8.23
N THR A 232 22.00 35.65 9.06
CA THR A 232 22.66 34.34 9.00
C THR A 232 21.68 33.29 8.46
N ARG A 233 22.21 32.33 7.71
CA ARG A 233 21.55 31.14 7.19
C ARG A 233 22.19 29.90 7.82
N TYR A 234 21.37 28.95 8.22
CA TYR A 234 21.79 27.65 8.72
C TYR A 234 21.56 26.62 7.62
N ILE A 235 22.53 25.73 7.47
CA ILE A 235 22.49 24.59 6.55
C ILE A 235 22.68 23.33 7.38
N LEU A 236 21.79 22.35 7.22
CA LEU A 236 21.99 20.97 7.72
C LEU A 236 22.00 20.00 6.57
N TYR A 237 22.82 18.97 6.68
CA TYR A 237 22.82 17.80 5.82
C TYR A 237 22.38 16.59 6.62
N ALA A 238 21.43 15.84 6.08
CA ALA A 238 20.98 14.58 6.63
C ALA A 238 21.06 13.47 5.59
N ARG A 239 21.33 12.25 6.03
CA ARG A 239 21.16 11.06 5.19
C ARG A 239 19.73 10.57 5.33
N MET A 240 19.14 10.17 4.22
CA MET A 240 17.75 9.72 4.13
C MET A 240 17.72 8.21 3.95
N ARG A 241 17.10 7.52 4.90
CA ARG A 241 16.94 6.06 4.90
C ARG A 241 15.49 5.67 5.11
N PRO A 242 14.96 4.68 4.38
CA PRO A 242 13.61 4.18 4.66
C PRO A 242 13.54 3.64 6.09
N ILE A 243 12.46 3.94 6.80
CA ILE A 243 12.19 3.36 8.11
C ILE A 243 11.68 1.95 7.90
N VAL A 244 12.47 0.98 8.33
CA VAL A 244 12.02 -0.40 8.50
C VAL A 244 11.54 -0.51 9.94
N PHE A 245 10.22 -0.54 10.14
CA PHE A 245 9.64 -0.72 11.46
C PHE A 245 9.99 -2.12 11.99
N ASP A 246 10.77 -2.16 13.06
CA ASP A 246 11.27 -3.38 13.70
C ASP A 246 10.10 -4.19 14.30
N ASP A 247 9.97 -5.46 13.90
CA ASP A 247 8.89 -6.39 14.29
C ASP A 247 8.99 -6.86 15.76
N LYS A 248 8.88 -5.92 16.71
CA LYS A 248 8.43 -6.22 18.08
C LYS A 248 7.09 -5.54 18.28
N PRO A 249 6.09 -6.22 18.88
CA PRO A 249 4.68 -5.99 18.60
C PRO A 249 4.24 -4.62 19.14
N SER A 250 4.43 -3.57 18.34
CA SER A 250 3.41 -2.55 18.23
C SER A 250 2.18 -3.28 17.71
N ILE A 251 1.13 -3.28 18.52
CA ILE A 251 -0.16 -3.82 18.11
C ILE A 251 -0.60 -2.96 16.92
N ASP A 252 -0.40 -3.48 15.71
CA ASP A 252 -1.10 -2.99 14.53
C ASP A 252 -2.59 -3.23 14.82
N LEU A 253 -3.29 -2.16 15.18
CA LEU A 253 -4.69 -2.22 15.62
C LEU A 253 -5.57 -2.87 14.55
N ASN A 254 -5.22 -2.73 13.27
CA ASN A 254 -5.91 -3.40 12.19
C ASN A 254 -5.50 -4.87 12.11
N LYS A 255 -4.22 -5.19 12.30
CA LYS A 255 -3.76 -6.58 12.45
C LYS A 255 -4.50 -7.31 13.55
N VAL A 256 -4.57 -6.73 14.75
CA VAL A 256 -5.31 -7.29 15.88
C VAL A 256 -6.80 -7.38 15.58
N SER A 257 -7.41 -6.34 14.98
CA SER A 257 -8.82 -6.39 14.57
C SER A 257 -9.12 -7.56 13.61
N PHE A 258 -8.29 -7.75 12.57
CA PHE A 258 -8.45 -8.84 11.61
C PHE A 258 -8.11 -10.22 12.20
N ASP A 259 -7.12 -10.30 13.09
CA ASP A 259 -6.73 -11.55 13.74
C ASP A 259 -7.79 -11.99 14.79
N GLU A 260 -8.48 -11.05 15.42
CA GLU A 260 -9.58 -11.31 16.36
C GLU A 260 -10.90 -11.67 15.68
N GLN A 261 -11.07 -11.33 14.39
CA GLN A 261 -12.31 -11.64 13.67
C GLN A 261 -12.54 -13.16 13.60
N PRO A 262 -13.76 -13.62 13.90
CA PRO A 262 -14.11 -15.03 13.76
C PRO A 262 -14.08 -15.42 12.28
N THR A 263 -13.59 -16.62 12.01
CA THR A 263 -13.53 -17.18 10.67
C THR A 263 -14.10 -18.59 10.65
N GLY A 264 -14.75 -18.96 9.53
CA GLY A 264 -15.18 -20.32 9.25
C GLY A 264 -14.08 -21.20 8.66
N ASN A 265 -12.89 -20.63 8.43
CA ASN A 265 -11.75 -21.31 7.84
C ASN A 265 -10.98 -22.13 8.88
N GLY A 266 -10.36 -23.21 8.45
CA GLY A 266 -9.59 -24.08 9.33
C GLY A 266 -9.45 -25.49 8.79
N TYR A 267 -8.96 -26.39 9.63
CA TYR A 267 -8.79 -27.79 9.26
C TYR A 267 -10.08 -28.59 9.44
N VAL A 268 -10.43 -29.35 8.40
CA VAL A 268 -11.49 -30.37 8.45
C VAL A 268 -10.82 -31.74 8.33
N THR A 269 -11.03 -32.58 9.33
CA THR A 269 -10.58 -33.97 9.29
C THR A 269 -11.46 -34.78 8.32
N LEU A 270 -10.84 -35.46 7.35
CA LEU A 270 -11.50 -36.44 6.49
C LEU A 270 -10.93 -37.83 6.80
N PRO A 271 -11.52 -38.58 7.76
CA PRO A 271 -10.92 -39.82 8.29
C PRO A 271 -10.66 -40.88 7.22
N THR A 272 -11.53 -40.97 6.22
CA THR A 272 -11.42 -41.90 5.08
C THR A 272 -10.22 -41.61 4.18
N LEU A 273 -9.78 -40.35 4.12
CA LEU A 273 -8.57 -39.94 3.41
C LEU A 273 -7.33 -39.90 4.32
N GLY A 274 -7.48 -40.21 5.62
CA GLY A 274 -6.39 -40.33 6.57
C GLY A 274 -5.66 -39.03 6.90
N LYS A 275 -6.21 -37.85 6.55
CA LYS A 275 -5.58 -36.55 6.80
C LYS A 275 -6.59 -35.41 7.02
N GLU A 276 -6.09 -34.30 7.51
CA GLU A 276 -6.84 -33.05 7.66
C GLU A 276 -6.61 -32.15 6.46
N PHE A 277 -7.62 -31.35 6.12
CA PHE A 277 -7.55 -30.41 5.02
C PHE A 277 -7.86 -29.00 5.48
N MET A 278 -6.99 -28.05 5.16
CA MET A 278 -7.26 -26.63 5.32
C MET A 278 -8.36 -26.21 4.33
N VAL A 279 -9.44 -25.62 4.83
CA VAL A 279 -10.56 -25.12 4.01
C VAL A 279 -10.68 -23.61 4.13
N TYR A 280 -11.05 -22.97 3.02
CA TYR A 280 -11.29 -21.55 2.95
C TYR A 280 -12.65 -21.22 2.33
N ALA A 281 -13.32 -20.22 2.87
CA ALA A 281 -14.59 -19.67 2.42
C ALA A 281 -14.37 -18.33 1.71
N GLN A 282 -14.79 -18.21 0.45
CA GLN A 282 -14.79 -16.92 -0.26
C GLN A 282 -15.78 -15.94 0.40
N ASN A 283 -16.84 -16.47 1.00
CA ASN A 283 -17.89 -15.77 1.73
C ASN A 283 -17.63 -15.79 3.25
N ASP A 284 -16.37 -15.86 3.66
CA ASP A 284 -16.03 -15.66 5.07
C ASP A 284 -16.35 -14.20 5.47
N PRO A 285 -17.05 -13.97 6.59
CA PRO A 285 -17.38 -12.62 7.07
C PRO A 285 -16.18 -11.68 7.18
N MET A 286 -14.98 -12.25 7.40
CA MET A 286 -13.73 -11.49 7.51
C MET A 286 -13.37 -10.73 6.23
N TRP A 287 -13.77 -11.24 5.07
CA TRP A 287 -13.36 -10.65 3.79
C TRP A 287 -14.41 -10.63 2.69
N GLU A 288 -15.58 -11.23 2.88
CA GLU A 288 -16.58 -11.36 1.83
C GLU A 288 -16.97 -10.00 1.23
N ASP A 289 -16.96 -8.96 2.06
CA ASP A 289 -17.30 -7.58 1.71
C ASP A 289 -16.10 -6.74 1.25
N LEU A 290 -14.89 -7.28 1.17
CA LEU A 290 -13.76 -6.52 0.63
C LEU A 290 -13.90 -6.33 -0.88
N TYR A 291 -13.58 -5.12 -1.37
CA TYR A 291 -13.53 -4.89 -2.81
C TYR A 291 -12.42 -5.72 -3.44
N TYR A 292 -12.77 -6.46 -4.50
CA TYR A 292 -11.89 -7.32 -5.26
C TYR A 292 -11.99 -7.05 -6.75
N GLU A 293 -11.07 -6.22 -7.24
CA GLU A 293 -10.98 -5.82 -8.64
C GLU A 293 -9.60 -5.25 -8.99
N SER A 294 -9.31 -5.09 -10.28
CA SER A 294 -8.15 -4.35 -10.77
C SER A 294 -8.38 -2.83 -10.82
N LYS A 295 -7.30 -2.04 -10.76
CA LYS A 295 -7.29 -0.56 -10.72
C LYS A 295 -8.27 0.16 -11.65
N GLN A 296 -8.45 -0.36 -12.86
CA GLN A 296 -9.14 0.32 -13.96
C GLN A 296 -10.61 -0.08 -14.10
N ALA A 297 -11.17 -0.82 -13.15
CA ALA A 297 -12.53 -1.31 -13.29
C ALA A 297 -13.59 -0.28 -12.87
N GLU A 298 -14.56 -0.10 -13.75
CA GLU A 298 -15.75 0.71 -13.51
C GLU A 298 -16.70 0.07 -12.48
N ILE A 299 -16.68 -1.27 -12.39
CA ILE A 299 -17.51 -2.04 -11.44
C ILE A 299 -16.59 -2.68 -10.40
N LYS A 300 -16.74 -2.26 -9.14
CA LYS A 300 -16.01 -2.82 -7.98
C LYS A 300 -16.84 -3.93 -7.34
N ARG A 301 -16.41 -5.18 -7.52
CA ARG A 301 -17.09 -6.36 -6.95
C ARG A 301 -16.59 -6.66 -5.55
N ARG A 302 -17.43 -7.35 -4.78
CA ARG A 302 -17.07 -7.91 -3.46
C ARG A 302 -16.37 -9.25 -3.61
N PHE A 303 -15.43 -9.56 -2.73
CA PHE A 303 -14.67 -10.81 -2.77
C PHE A 303 -15.58 -12.04 -2.67
N GLY A 304 -16.60 -12.02 -1.82
CA GLY A 304 -17.59 -13.08 -1.68
C GLY A 304 -18.39 -13.38 -2.96
N GLN A 305 -18.43 -12.46 -3.92
CA GLN A 305 -19.12 -12.63 -5.21
C GLN A 305 -18.20 -13.09 -6.35
N GLY A 306 -16.88 -12.92 -6.21
CA GLY A 306 -15.94 -13.11 -7.31
C GLY A 306 -14.64 -13.84 -6.96
N GLY A 307 -14.47 -14.27 -5.71
CA GLY A 307 -13.26 -14.83 -5.14
C GLY A 307 -13.07 -16.35 -5.31
N CYS A 308 -14.03 -17.05 -5.92
CA CYS A 308 -13.99 -18.53 -6.01
C CYS A 308 -12.67 -19.08 -6.59
N GLY A 309 -12.11 -18.43 -7.61
CA GLY A 309 -10.85 -18.85 -8.22
C GLY A 309 -9.66 -18.74 -7.25
N PRO A 310 -9.34 -17.53 -6.74
CA PRO A 310 -8.33 -17.35 -5.70
C PRO A 310 -8.49 -18.27 -4.49
N THR A 311 -9.72 -18.43 -3.99
CA THR A 311 -10.00 -19.31 -2.85
C THR A 311 -9.76 -20.78 -3.19
N ALA A 312 -10.14 -21.26 -4.38
CA ALA A 312 -9.86 -22.63 -4.82
C ALA A 312 -8.35 -22.90 -4.93
N VAL A 313 -7.59 -21.93 -5.42
CA VAL A 313 -6.12 -22.00 -5.48
C VAL A 313 -5.51 -22.00 -4.08
N ALA A 314 -6.00 -21.14 -3.18
CA ALA A 314 -5.57 -21.10 -1.79
C ALA A 314 -5.80 -22.45 -1.08
N ILE A 315 -6.97 -23.07 -1.27
CA ILE A 315 -7.24 -24.43 -0.76
C ILE A 315 -6.20 -25.43 -1.28
N ALA A 316 -5.91 -25.42 -2.59
CA ALA A 316 -4.94 -26.36 -3.14
C ALA A 316 -3.52 -26.13 -2.60
N VAL A 317 -3.07 -24.88 -2.55
CA VAL A 317 -1.73 -24.51 -2.06
C VAL A 317 -1.56 -24.87 -0.59
N ALA A 318 -2.50 -24.49 0.29
CA ALA A 318 -2.40 -24.74 1.74
C ALA A 318 -2.36 -26.23 2.11
N ASN A 319 -2.84 -27.11 1.23
CA ASN A 319 -2.90 -28.56 1.46
C ASN A 319 -1.81 -29.34 0.71
N LEU A 320 -1.10 -28.69 -0.22
CA LEU A 320 -0.02 -29.32 -1.00
C LEU A 320 1.35 -28.82 -0.58
N VAL A 321 1.46 -27.60 -0.08
CA VAL A 321 2.73 -26.94 0.23
C VAL A 321 2.99 -27.04 1.73
N ASP A 322 4.24 -27.31 2.11
CA ASP A 322 4.64 -27.28 3.52
C ASP A 322 4.48 -25.86 4.10
N HIS A 323 4.14 -25.81 5.38
CA HIS A 323 3.79 -24.58 6.08
C HIS A 323 4.83 -23.46 5.90
N ASP A 324 6.10 -23.76 6.13
CA ASP A 324 7.16 -22.76 6.10
C ASP A 324 7.44 -22.26 4.67
N SER A 325 7.27 -23.12 3.65
CA SER A 325 7.39 -22.72 2.25
C SER A 325 6.29 -21.77 1.78
N LEU A 326 5.19 -21.60 2.52
CA LEU A 326 4.16 -20.60 2.20
C LEU A 326 4.75 -19.18 2.13
N ALA A 327 5.78 -18.88 2.94
CA ALA A 327 6.45 -17.58 2.94
C ALA A 327 7.21 -17.25 1.64
N LYS A 328 7.50 -18.24 0.77
CA LYS A 328 8.16 -18.02 -0.53
C LYS A 328 7.41 -17.02 -1.41
N ILE A 329 6.10 -16.86 -1.22
CA ILE A 329 5.28 -15.92 -2.00
C ILE A 329 5.75 -14.47 -1.89
N PHE A 330 6.38 -14.08 -0.79
CA PHE A 330 6.84 -12.70 -0.55
C PHE A 330 7.89 -12.25 -1.58
N ASP A 331 8.78 -13.16 -2.01
CA ASP A 331 9.82 -12.87 -3.00
C ASP A 331 9.26 -12.52 -4.38
N TYR A 332 7.95 -12.72 -4.58
CA TYR A 332 7.27 -12.55 -5.85
C TYR A 332 6.16 -11.49 -5.82
N ALA A 333 6.07 -10.69 -4.76
CA ALA A 333 5.23 -9.50 -4.76
C ALA A 333 5.73 -8.47 -5.80
N ALA A 334 4.83 -7.61 -6.30
CA ALA A 334 5.23 -6.53 -7.21
C ALA A 334 5.80 -5.32 -6.47
N GLU A 335 5.47 -5.16 -5.19
CA GLU A 335 5.86 -4.06 -4.33
C GLU A 335 6.66 -4.58 -3.13
N ASP A 336 7.63 -3.80 -2.66
CA ASP A 336 8.51 -4.18 -1.53
C ASP A 336 7.73 -4.39 -0.22
N ILE A 337 6.55 -3.78 -0.10
CA ILE A 337 5.63 -3.97 1.03
C ILE A 337 4.93 -5.34 1.01
N GLY A 338 5.08 -6.13 -0.04
CA GLY A 338 4.50 -7.46 -0.13
C GLY A 338 3.00 -7.44 -0.40
N TYR A 339 2.26 -8.29 0.32
CA TYR A 339 0.80 -8.41 0.20
C TYR A 339 0.12 -7.66 1.32
N THR A 340 -0.79 -6.76 0.94
CA THR A 340 -1.49 -5.89 1.88
C THR A 340 -2.98 -5.80 1.57
N PHE A 341 -3.81 -5.72 2.61
CA PHE A 341 -5.26 -5.51 2.46
C PHE A 341 -5.82 -4.63 3.59
N CYS A 342 -7.03 -4.09 3.41
CA CYS A 342 -7.74 -3.30 4.42
C CYS A 342 -9.16 -3.80 4.59
N GLU A 343 -9.90 -3.20 5.53
CA GLU A 343 -11.36 -3.36 5.70
C GLU A 343 -12.18 -2.95 4.45
N CYS A 344 -11.53 -2.29 3.49
CA CYS A 344 -12.15 -1.82 2.26
C CYS A 344 -11.91 -2.71 1.04
N ALA A 345 -10.75 -3.34 0.93
CA ALA A 345 -10.26 -3.93 -0.31
C ALA A 345 -9.22 -5.01 -0.04
N VAL A 346 -9.21 -6.04 -0.90
CA VAL A 346 -8.23 -7.13 -0.85
C VAL A 346 -6.86 -6.72 -1.39
N ASN A 347 -6.72 -5.49 -1.88
CA ASN A 347 -5.48 -4.93 -2.39
C ASN A 347 -5.40 -3.42 -2.11
N SER A 348 -4.17 -2.90 -2.09
CA SER A 348 -3.89 -1.48 -1.84
C SER A 348 -4.53 -0.57 -2.89
N VAL A 349 -4.71 -1.06 -4.11
CA VAL A 349 -5.08 -0.26 -5.27
C VAL A 349 -6.55 0.20 -5.26
N LEU A 350 -7.45 -0.57 -4.65
CA LEU A 350 -8.85 -0.19 -4.46
C LEU A 350 -9.14 0.42 -3.10
N CYS A 351 -8.14 0.45 -2.22
CA CYS A 351 -8.23 1.12 -0.95
C CYS A 351 -8.58 2.60 -1.17
N ASN A 352 -9.39 3.16 -0.27
CA ASN A 352 -9.60 4.61 -0.20
C ASN A 352 -8.49 5.31 0.60
N HIS A 353 -7.46 4.57 1.01
CA HIS A 353 -6.32 4.98 1.83
C HIS A 353 -6.69 5.66 3.16
N ARG A 354 -7.91 5.41 3.67
CA ARG A 354 -8.38 5.89 4.99
C ARG A 354 -8.27 4.86 6.11
N HIS A 355 -7.80 3.66 5.79
CA HIS A 355 -7.62 2.57 6.75
C HIS A 355 -6.17 2.08 6.65
N ALA A 356 -5.54 1.84 7.80
CA ALA A 356 -4.24 1.18 7.84
C ALA A 356 -4.33 -0.19 7.14
N GLN A 357 -3.29 -0.54 6.38
CA GLN A 357 -3.25 -1.84 5.71
C GLN A 357 -2.74 -2.91 6.67
N TYR A 358 -3.40 -4.06 6.67
CA TYR A 358 -2.82 -5.29 7.18
C TYR A 358 -1.71 -5.70 6.22
N GLN A 359 -0.47 -5.78 6.70
CA GLN A 359 0.65 -6.35 5.95
C GLN A 359 0.90 -7.79 6.40
N VAL A 360 0.91 -8.72 5.44
CA VAL A 360 1.24 -10.11 5.69
C VAL A 360 2.76 -10.27 5.75
N ARG A 361 3.28 -10.85 6.84
CA ARG A 361 4.72 -10.96 7.13
C ARG A 361 5.20 -12.36 7.48
N THR A 362 4.32 -13.25 7.91
CA THR A 362 4.70 -14.60 8.39
C THR A 362 3.98 -15.72 7.65
N ALA A 363 4.52 -16.94 7.71
CA ALA A 363 3.87 -18.12 7.11
C ALA A 363 2.49 -18.41 7.72
N ASP A 364 2.31 -18.20 9.04
CA ASP A 364 1.01 -18.34 9.72
C ASP A 364 -0.02 -17.36 9.16
N GLU A 365 0.40 -16.13 8.89
CA GLU A 365 -0.46 -15.10 8.29
C GLU A 365 -0.74 -15.40 6.82
N VAL A 366 0.25 -15.93 6.09
CA VAL A 366 0.04 -16.42 4.73
C VAL A 366 -1.01 -17.52 4.73
N LEU A 367 -0.91 -18.50 5.64
CA LEU A 367 -1.90 -19.56 5.79
C LEU A 367 -3.28 -18.97 6.12
N ARG A 368 -3.37 -18.03 7.05
CA ARG A 368 -4.66 -17.43 7.43
C ARG A 368 -5.32 -16.63 6.30
N TYR A 369 -4.52 -15.85 5.57
CA TYR A 369 -5.00 -14.88 4.57
C TYR A 369 -4.74 -15.30 3.12
N LEU A 370 -4.41 -16.57 2.88
CA LEU A 370 -4.06 -17.09 1.55
C LEU A 370 -5.09 -16.76 0.46
N PRO A 371 -6.42 -16.81 0.71
CA PRO A 371 -7.40 -16.39 -0.29
C PRO A 371 -7.23 -14.94 -0.75
N LEU A 372 -6.92 -14.02 0.17
CA LEU A 372 -6.70 -12.62 -0.14
C LEU A 372 -5.38 -12.41 -0.88
N ILE A 373 -4.33 -13.12 -0.48
CA ILE A 373 -3.02 -13.08 -1.16
C ILE A 373 -3.16 -13.57 -2.60
N MET A 374 -3.85 -14.70 -2.83
CA MET A 374 -4.15 -15.18 -4.18
C MET A 374 -5.01 -14.19 -4.97
N ALA A 375 -5.92 -13.48 -4.30
CA ALA A 375 -6.74 -12.45 -4.91
C ALA A 375 -5.89 -11.27 -5.38
N ASP A 376 -5.05 -10.73 -4.51
CA ASP A 376 -4.16 -9.61 -4.80
C ASP A 376 -3.13 -9.98 -5.89
N PHE A 377 -2.51 -11.16 -5.77
CA PHE A 377 -1.67 -11.73 -6.80
C PHE A 377 -2.39 -11.76 -8.15
N SER A 378 -3.64 -12.26 -8.19
CA SER A 378 -4.43 -12.32 -9.42
C SER A 378 -4.82 -10.94 -9.99
N CYS A 379 -4.81 -9.89 -9.16
CA CYS A 379 -5.06 -8.50 -9.55
C CYS A 379 -3.84 -7.79 -10.14
N GLY A 380 -2.65 -8.38 -10.00
CA GLY A 380 -1.41 -7.85 -10.55
C GLY A 380 -0.32 -7.53 -9.52
N ASN A 381 -0.54 -7.77 -8.23
CA ASN A 381 0.53 -7.69 -7.23
C ASN A 381 1.41 -8.95 -7.31
N ASN A 382 2.14 -9.07 -8.41
CA ASN A 382 3.14 -10.11 -8.61
C ASN A 382 4.27 -9.58 -9.51
N SER A 383 5.49 -10.07 -9.30
CA SER A 383 6.69 -9.63 -10.00
C SER A 383 6.66 -9.85 -11.53
N TRP A 384 5.76 -10.72 -12.01
CA TRP A 384 5.54 -10.95 -13.43
C TRP A 384 4.54 -9.98 -14.09
N GLY A 385 3.86 -9.13 -13.30
CA GLY A 385 2.84 -8.19 -13.79
C GLY A 385 1.58 -8.86 -14.36
N ILE A 386 1.32 -10.13 -14.01
CA ILE A 386 0.20 -10.91 -14.54
C ILE A 386 -1.12 -10.46 -13.92
N LYS A 387 -2.11 -10.19 -14.78
CA LYS A 387 -3.46 -9.79 -14.35
C LYS A 387 -4.47 -10.83 -14.81
N SER A 388 -4.97 -11.59 -13.84
CA SER A 388 -5.98 -12.63 -14.05
C SER A 388 -7.40 -12.17 -13.73
N ARG A 389 -7.53 -11.13 -12.90
CA ARG A 389 -8.77 -10.39 -12.74
C ARG A 389 -8.95 -9.43 -13.90
N ASN A 390 -9.92 -9.69 -14.79
CA ASN A 390 -10.14 -8.87 -15.98
C ASN A 390 -11.16 -7.76 -15.70
N VAL A 391 -10.83 -6.54 -16.13
CA VAL A 391 -11.76 -5.40 -16.17
C VAL A 391 -12.96 -5.76 -17.05
N GLY A 392 -14.17 -5.67 -16.49
CA GLY A 392 -15.43 -5.87 -17.22
C GLY A 392 -15.88 -7.33 -17.45
N ARG A 393 -15.18 -8.34 -16.91
CA ARG A 393 -15.65 -9.75 -16.93
C ARG A 393 -15.94 -10.28 -15.53
N GLN A 394 -17.02 -11.05 -15.38
CA GLN A 394 -17.54 -11.51 -14.08
C GLN A 394 -16.63 -12.46 -13.26
N GLY A 395 -15.56 -13.04 -13.82
CA GLY A 395 -14.70 -13.99 -13.11
C GLY A 395 -13.20 -13.69 -13.16
N THR A 396 -12.46 -14.39 -12.31
CA THR A 396 -10.98 -14.45 -12.32
C THR A 396 -10.56 -15.68 -13.13
N ASN A 397 -9.68 -15.48 -14.12
CA ASN A 397 -9.17 -16.59 -14.92
C ASN A 397 -7.95 -17.26 -14.24
N MET A 398 -7.58 -18.47 -14.64
CA MET A 398 -6.51 -19.23 -14.00
C MET A 398 -5.10 -18.95 -14.53
N LYS A 399 -4.86 -17.86 -15.28
CA LYS A 399 -3.52 -17.58 -15.84
C LYS A 399 -2.44 -17.42 -14.78
N PHE A 400 -2.78 -16.85 -13.62
CA PHE A 400 -1.84 -16.66 -12.52
C PHE A 400 -1.39 -17.97 -11.88
N LEU A 401 -2.18 -19.05 -12.01
CA LEU A 401 -1.92 -20.31 -11.32
C LEU A 401 -0.58 -20.94 -11.73
N LYS A 402 -0.16 -20.78 -12.98
CA LYS A 402 1.14 -21.28 -13.44
C LYS A 402 2.29 -20.67 -12.63
N ASN A 403 2.23 -19.38 -12.33
CA ASN A 403 3.25 -18.68 -11.55
C ASN A 403 3.15 -19.02 -10.08
N VAL A 404 1.94 -19.20 -9.53
CA VAL A 404 1.77 -19.73 -8.17
C VAL A 404 2.41 -21.12 -8.05
N CYS A 405 2.28 -21.97 -9.07
CA CYS A 405 2.96 -23.27 -9.09
C CYS A 405 4.50 -23.13 -9.14
N GLU A 406 5.01 -22.12 -9.86
CA GLU A 406 6.44 -21.82 -9.90
C GLU A 406 6.98 -21.35 -8.54
N VAL A 407 6.22 -20.54 -7.80
CA VAL A 407 6.58 -20.11 -6.44
C VAL A 407 6.76 -21.30 -5.49
N TYR A 408 5.89 -22.30 -5.61
CA TYR A 408 5.79 -23.41 -4.67
C TYR A 408 6.27 -24.76 -5.21
N ASP A 409 6.99 -24.75 -6.33
CA ASP A 409 7.55 -25.95 -6.96
C ASP A 409 6.48 -27.04 -7.27
N LEU A 410 5.24 -26.63 -7.56
CA LEU A 410 4.13 -27.54 -7.88
C LEU A 410 4.11 -27.90 -9.37
N MET A 411 3.81 -29.17 -9.68
CA MET A 411 3.56 -29.60 -11.04
C MET A 411 2.11 -29.34 -11.44
N LEU A 412 1.90 -28.69 -12.58
CA LEU A 412 0.59 -28.38 -13.15
C LEU A 412 0.32 -29.18 -14.42
N ARG A 413 -0.84 -29.85 -14.49
CA ARG A 413 -1.33 -30.52 -15.70
C ARG A 413 -2.82 -30.25 -15.91
N GLU A 414 -3.20 -29.85 -17.12
CA GLU A 414 -4.61 -29.65 -17.48
C GLU A 414 -5.19 -30.90 -18.17
N VAL A 415 -6.38 -31.33 -17.76
CA VAL A 415 -7.14 -32.42 -18.39
C VAL A 415 -8.61 -32.04 -18.57
N VAL A 416 -9.28 -32.73 -19.49
CA VAL A 416 -10.72 -32.51 -19.78
C VAL A 416 -11.61 -33.64 -19.27
N SER A 417 -11.02 -34.80 -18.95
CA SER A 417 -11.75 -35.97 -18.44
C SER A 417 -11.80 -35.94 -16.91
N ILE A 418 -13.01 -36.10 -16.36
CA ILE A 418 -13.19 -36.28 -14.92
C ILE A 418 -12.59 -37.61 -14.43
N GLN A 419 -12.56 -38.65 -15.27
CA GLN A 419 -11.94 -39.93 -14.93
C GLN A 419 -10.42 -39.76 -14.78
N GLU A 420 -9.76 -39.00 -15.66
CA GLU A 420 -8.34 -38.69 -15.52
C GLU A 420 -8.04 -37.85 -14.27
N ALA A 421 -8.93 -36.90 -13.92
CA ALA A 421 -8.83 -36.12 -12.70
C ALA A 421 -8.98 -36.99 -11.44
N ILE A 422 -9.98 -37.88 -11.42
CA ILE A 422 -10.21 -38.85 -10.34
C ILE A 422 -9.02 -39.80 -10.19
N GLU A 423 -8.45 -40.29 -11.29
CA GLU A 423 -7.28 -41.16 -11.25
C GLU A 423 -6.05 -40.44 -10.70
N ALA A 424 -5.86 -39.16 -11.03
CA ALA A 424 -4.78 -38.36 -10.47
C ALA A 424 -4.92 -38.16 -8.95
N LEU A 425 -6.15 -38.00 -8.44
CA LEU A 425 -6.41 -37.86 -6.99
C LEU A 425 -6.10 -39.10 -6.15
N LYS A 426 -5.88 -40.27 -6.79
CA LYS A 426 -5.40 -41.47 -6.09
C LYS A 426 -3.90 -41.39 -5.77
N GLN A 427 -3.16 -40.50 -6.42
CA GLN A 427 -1.77 -40.25 -6.12
C GLN A 427 -1.70 -39.41 -4.84
N GLU A 428 -0.73 -39.72 -3.98
CA GLU A 428 -0.45 -38.87 -2.82
C GLU A 428 -0.12 -37.43 -3.27
N ASN A 429 -0.41 -36.47 -2.41
CA ASN A 429 -0.07 -35.05 -2.61
C ASN A 429 -0.53 -34.46 -3.94
N THR A 430 -1.75 -34.82 -4.34
CA THR A 430 -2.41 -34.29 -5.53
C THR A 430 -3.77 -33.69 -5.18
N MET A 431 -4.07 -32.52 -5.73
CA MET A 431 -5.41 -31.91 -5.69
C MET A 431 -5.79 -31.44 -7.09
N VAL A 432 -7.09 -31.28 -7.34
CA VAL A 432 -7.59 -30.87 -8.65
C VAL A 432 -8.52 -29.68 -8.52
N ILE A 433 -8.22 -28.59 -9.22
CA ILE A 433 -9.12 -27.45 -9.34
C ILE A 433 -9.99 -27.66 -10.57
N GLY A 434 -11.31 -27.53 -10.42
CA GLY A 434 -12.26 -27.67 -11.51
C GLY A 434 -13.24 -26.51 -11.55
N CYS A 435 -13.78 -26.22 -12.74
CA CYS A 435 -14.82 -25.22 -12.93
C CYS A 435 -16.17 -25.92 -13.12
N THR A 436 -17.08 -25.74 -12.17
CA THR A 436 -18.47 -26.20 -12.27
C THR A 436 -19.31 -25.12 -12.94
N ILE A 437 -20.26 -25.56 -13.76
CA ILE A 437 -21.18 -24.70 -14.51
C ILE A 437 -22.64 -25.05 -14.21
N ARG A 438 -23.54 -24.20 -14.71
CA ARG A 438 -24.99 -24.40 -14.61
C ARG A 438 -25.41 -25.85 -14.92
N GLY A 439 -26.27 -26.38 -14.05
CA GLY A 439 -26.81 -27.74 -14.14
C GLY A 439 -26.10 -28.74 -13.23
N GLY A 440 -24.95 -28.38 -12.68
CA GLY A 440 -24.34 -29.09 -11.56
C GLY A 440 -24.88 -28.63 -10.19
N PRO A 441 -24.49 -29.30 -9.11
CA PRO A 441 -25.06 -29.08 -7.77
C PRO A 441 -24.44 -27.90 -6.99
N PHE A 442 -23.46 -27.19 -7.57
CA PHE A 442 -22.66 -26.17 -6.88
C PHE A 442 -23.00 -24.73 -7.25
N THR A 443 -23.51 -24.50 -8.46
CA THR A 443 -23.75 -23.15 -8.97
C THR A 443 -24.84 -23.09 -10.04
N THR A 444 -25.48 -21.92 -10.14
CA THR A 444 -26.40 -21.58 -11.25
C THR A 444 -25.68 -20.87 -12.41
N THR A 445 -24.40 -20.50 -12.23
CA THR A 445 -23.57 -19.80 -13.21
C THR A 445 -22.28 -20.58 -13.51
N SER A 446 -21.13 -20.07 -13.07
CA SER A 446 -19.81 -20.71 -13.13
C SER A 446 -19.10 -20.50 -11.80
N HIS A 447 -18.44 -21.53 -11.27
CA HIS A 447 -17.81 -21.49 -9.95
C HIS A 447 -16.63 -22.46 -9.92
N TYR A 448 -15.55 -22.11 -9.22
CA TYR A 448 -14.43 -23.03 -9.06
C TYR A 448 -14.60 -23.86 -7.79
N VAL A 449 -14.22 -25.12 -7.84
CA VAL A 449 -14.19 -26.06 -6.71
C VAL A 449 -12.84 -26.79 -6.68
N THR A 450 -12.43 -27.25 -5.50
CA THR A 450 -11.18 -28.01 -5.33
C THR A 450 -11.51 -29.43 -4.91
N MET A 451 -11.18 -30.41 -5.74
CA MET A 451 -11.28 -31.83 -5.43
C MET A 451 -10.09 -32.23 -4.56
N ALA A 452 -10.39 -32.79 -3.38
CA ALA A 452 -9.41 -33.02 -2.32
C ALA A 452 -8.86 -34.45 -2.27
N GLY A 453 -9.63 -35.42 -2.77
CA GLY A 453 -9.25 -36.82 -2.77
C GLY A 453 -10.41 -37.73 -3.12
N VAL A 454 -10.13 -39.02 -3.20
CA VAL A 454 -11.10 -40.08 -3.49
C VAL A 454 -10.85 -41.27 -2.57
N ASP A 455 -11.92 -41.95 -2.16
CA ASP A 455 -11.84 -43.30 -1.60
C ASP A 455 -12.52 -44.30 -2.55
N ASP A 456 -12.81 -45.52 -2.10
CA ASP A 456 -13.42 -46.57 -2.92
C ASP A 456 -14.85 -46.24 -3.37
N GLU A 457 -15.55 -45.35 -2.67
CA GLU A 457 -16.97 -45.05 -2.89
C GLU A 457 -17.23 -43.59 -3.31
N TYR A 458 -16.41 -42.65 -2.82
CA TYR A 458 -16.69 -41.23 -2.85
C TYR A 458 -15.54 -40.38 -3.41
N LEU A 459 -15.93 -39.32 -4.11
CA LEU A 459 -15.09 -38.17 -4.44
C LEU A 459 -15.34 -37.04 -3.43
N TYR A 460 -14.28 -36.51 -2.82
CA TYR A 460 -14.35 -35.41 -1.85
C TYR A 460 -14.03 -34.07 -2.53
N ILE A 461 -14.88 -33.07 -2.30
CA ILE A 461 -14.81 -31.76 -2.93
C ILE A 461 -14.93 -30.69 -1.84
N ILE A 462 -13.98 -29.76 -1.83
CA ILE A 462 -14.01 -28.55 -1.03
C ILE A 462 -14.54 -27.44 -1.94
N ASP A 463 -15.67 -26.86 -1.54
CA ASP A 463 -16.36 -25.78 -2.20
C ASP A 463 -15.93 -24.43 -1.60
N PRO A 464 -15.25 -23.56 -2.37
CA PRO A 464 -14.90 -22.21 -1.94
C PRO A 464 -16.07 -21.37 -1.47
N LEU A 465 -17.29 -21.65 -1.93
CA LEU A 465 -18.49 -20.99 -1.45
C LEU A 465 -19.06 -21.83 -0.31
N TYR A 466 -18.65 -21.47 0.91
CA TYR A 466 -18.99 -22.15 2.15
C TYR A 466 -20.50 -22.16 2.37
N ARG A 467 -21.05 -23.37 2.47
CA ARG A 467 -22.49 -23.62 2.59
C ARG A 467 -22.77 -24.74 3.58
N ASP A 468 -23.77 -24.51 4.43
CA ASP A 468 -24.34 -25.54 5.30
C ASP A 468 -25.39 -26.40 4.59
N SER A 469 -25.81 -26.01 3.38
CA SER A 469 -26.86 -26.70 2.62
C SER A 469 -26.74 -26.44 1.12
N TYR A 470 -26.92 -27.50 0.34
CA TYR A 470 -26.95 -27.46 -1.13
C TYR A 470 -28.35 -27.67 -1.71
N LYS A 471 -29.39 -27.89 -0.88
CA LYS A 471 -30.74 -28.27 -1.34
C LYS A 471 -31.36 -27.34 -2.37
N ALA A 472 -31.00 -26.06 -2.35
CA ALA A 472 -31.52 -25.07 -3.31
C ALA A 472 -30.92 -25.21 -4.73
N ILE A 473 -29.77 -25.88 -4.87
CA ILE A 473 -29.00 -25.98 -6.12
C ILE A 473 -28.82 -27.44 -6.54
N ASP A 474 -28.56 -28.34 -5.59
CA ASP A 474 -28.44 -29.78 -5.82
C ASP A 474 -29.81 -30.44 -6.04
N THR A 475 -30.36 -30.24 -7.23
CA THR A 475 -31.65 -30.83 -7.64
C THR A 475 -31.62 -32.34 -7.82
N LEU A 476 -30.43 -32.95 -7.86
CA LEU A 476 -30.25 -34.40 -8.03
C LEU A 476 -30.03 -35.12 -6.69
N GLU A 477 -29.86 -34.38 -5.60
CA GLU A 477 -29.57 -34.90 -4.25
C GLU A 477 -28.35 -35.83 -4.23
N ILE A 478 -27.29 -35.44 -4.94
CA ILE A 478 -26.06 -36.24 -5.09
C ILE A 478 -24.91 -35.80 -4.17
N LEU A 479 -25.04 -34.66 -3.49
CA LEU A 479 -24.05 -34.17 -2.54
C LEU A 479 -24.37 -34.62 -1.12
N GLU A 480 -23.39 -35.22 -0.46
CA GLU A 480 -23.41 -35.46 0.98
C GLU A 480 -22.47 -34.47 1.68
N ILE A 481 -23.01 -33.68 2.62
CA ILE A 481 -22.22 -32.69 3.37
C ILE A 481 -21.45 -33.41 4.48
N VAL A 482 -20.12 -33.33 4.43
CA VAL A 482 -19.23 -33.87 5.46
C VAL A 482 -18.98 -32.82 6.55
N ALA A 483 -18.70 -31.60 6.11
CA ALA A 483 -18.62 -30.40 6.91
C ALA A 483 -19.11 -29.22 6.06
N PRO A 484 -19.44 -28.06 6.63
CA PRO A 484 -19.78 -26.90 5.83
C PRO A 484 -18.71 -26.59 4.77
N GLY A 485 -19.13 -26.43 3.50
CA GLY A 485 -18.22 -26.25 2.37
C GLY A 485 -17.39 -27.48 1.98
N VAL A 486 -17.53 -28.63 2.65
CA VAL A 486 -16.86 -29.90 2.30
C VAL A 486 -17.92 -30.97 2.05
N VAL A 487 -17.99 -31.41 0.80
CA VAL A 487 -18.95 -32.41 0.37
C VAL A 487 -18.26 -33.65 -0.17
N ARG A 488 -18.97 -34.75 -0.18
CA ARG A 488 -18.60 -35.96 -0.91
C ARG A 488 -19.70 -36.37 -1.88
N VAL A 489 -19.30 -37.00 -2.98
CA VAL A 489 -20.20 -37.43 -4.05
C VAL A 489 -19.87 -38.89 -4.39
N PRO A 490 -20.87 -39.79 -4.47
CA PRO A 490 -20.62 -41.15 -4.95
C PRO A 490 -19.91 -41.13 -6.31
N LEU A 491 -18.88 -41.95 -6.51
CA LEU A 491 -18.04 -41.93 -7.72
C LEU A 491 -18.86 -42.11 -9.01
N GLU A 492 -19.91 -42.94 -8.97
CA GLU A 492 -20.85 -43.12 -10.08
C GLU A 492 -21.61 -41.85 -10.48
N ASN A 493 -21.72 -40.89 -9.54
CA ASN A 493 -22.40 -39.61 -9.72
C ASN A 493 -21.43 -38.46 -10.00
N ALA A 494 -20.11 -38.67 -9.95
CA ALA A 494 -19.13 -37.60 -10.16
C ALA A 494 -19.32 -36.88 -11.51
N GLY A 495 -19.66 -37.61 -12.58
CA GLY A 495 -19.96 -37.03 -13.89
C GLY A 495 -21.19 -36.11 -13.92
N LYS A 496 -22.11 -36.25 -12.96
CA LYS A 496 -23.31 -35.41 -12.81
C LYS A 496 -23.02 -34.09 -12.10
N CYS A 497 -21.82 -33.90 -11.55
CA CYS A 497 -21.43 -32.64 -10.91
C CYS A 497 -21.18 -31.50 -11.90
N HIS A 498 -21.10 -31.80 -13.22
CA HIS A 498 -20.85 -30.82 -14.28
C HIS A 498 -19.59 -29.98 -14.01
N ILE A 499 -18.52 -30.64 -13.59
CA ILE A 499 -17.20 -30.04 -13.40
C ILE A 499 -16.39 -30.24 -14.69
N TYR A 500 -15.73 -29.18 -15.14
CA TYR A 500 -14.94 -29.15 -16.37
C TYR A 500 -13.62 -28.42 -16.14
N SER A 501 -12.72 -28.48 -17.13
CA SER A 501 -11.43 -27.77 -17.12
C SER A 501 -10.62 -28.09 -15.86
N PHE A 502 -10.23 -29.36 -15.72
CA PHE A 502 -9.54 -29.86 -14.54
C PHE A 502 -8.07 -29.48 -14.59
N ILE A 503 -7.60 -28.78 -13.55
CA ILE A 503 -6.19 -28.42 -13.36
C ILE A 503 -5.67 -29.26 -12.20
N ILE A 504 -4.84 -30.24 -12.53
CA ILE A 504 -4.21 -31.14 -11.57
C ILE A 504 -2.95 -30.47 -11.05
N LEU A 505 -2.84 -30.39 -9.74
CA LEU A 505 -1.68 -29.88 -9.02
C LEU A 505 -1.10 -31.01 -8.17
N THR A 506 0.18 -31.29 -8.36
CA THR A 506 0.90 -32.32 -7.61
C THR A 506 2.15 -31.72 -7.00
N ASN A 507 2.37 -31.94 -5.70
CA ASN A 507 3.65 -31.63 -5.07
C ASN A 507 4.60 -32.83 -5.24
N PRO A 508 5.69 -32.71 -6.02
CA PRO A 508 6.65 -33.80 -6.20
C PRO A 508 7.51 -34.10 -4.96
N ASN A 509 7.55 -33.18 -3.99
CA ASN A 509 8.39 -33.24 -2.80
C ASN A 509 7.62 -33.59 -1.51
N GLY A 510 6.29 -33.70 -1.61
CA GLY A 510 5.40 -33.93 -0.46
C GLY A 510 5.33 -35.37 -0.02
#